data_AF-E3QET8-F1
#
_entry.id   AF-E3QET8-F1
#
_cell.length_a   1.000
_cell.length_b   1.000
_cell.length_c   1.000
_cell.angle_alpha   90.00
_cell.angle_beta   90.00
_cell.angle_gamma   90.00
#
_symmetry.space_group_name_H-M   'P 1'
#
loop_
_entity.id
_entity.type
_entity.pdbx_description
1 polymer ?
#
loop_
_entity_poly.entity_id
_entity_poly.type
_entity_poly.pdbx_seq_one_letter_code
_entity_poly.pdbx_strand_id
1 'polypeptide(L)'
;MASHETPSIYAELLANIRQLSVAVSLPSPAGSHTRGLITPDGATLQLQHAGAHTSFALPGRVQTRGAALPAPPQASRTISWRLPLAVDASATSPLTTRSPHDEPVPWTALDLAPGSAVACRACAAPLVPPGRAREWKDLPSENWAEMMDFWHCHKPTDHEHGQHDHLATRRGYGANSSIAAQPGVGMVDLTSFLFSESDCTGLEFSSSPSRGASSDTTSSAVLAGGPDPPPRMLHAFCAGCGAQVGFFNVAIASVVLLKWQVSCQTASPSAAPTSSECLAAALTATLSRSGSSKSVVVPTFPSSSPSSPALHLWILNSHIVYASSSRRAGASRSAIKLLYREIPQEEADAMLESMTSDVQEVNLPPPAIAAAAEGLRASSGLLPPGERALKEWNVGLLDKWEAGDGRERV
;
A
#
# COMPACT_ATOMS: atom_id res chain seq x y z
N MET A 1 0.67 -14.04 42.65
CA MET A 1 1.50 -12.91 42.18
C MET A 1 0.80 -12.32 40.97
N ALA A 2 0.26 -11.11 41.08
CA ALA A 2 -0.43 -10.47 39.97
C ALA A 2 0.61 -10.16 38.87
N SER A 3 0.39 -10.67 37.66
CA SER A 3 1.14 -10.23 36.49
C SER A 3 0.97 -8.71 36.37
N HIS A 4 2.06 -7.96 36.54
CA HIS A 4 2.07 -6.53 36.26
C HIS A 4 1.93 -6.34 34.75
N GLU A 5 0.70 -6.36 34.25
CA GLU A 5 0.41 -5.96 32.87
C GLU A 5 0.89 -4.52 32.69
N THR A 6 1.75 -4.28 31.70
CA THR A 6 2.27 -2.94 31.42
C THR A 6 1.21 -2.11 30.70
N PRO A 7 1.13 -0.79 30.95
CA PRO A 7 0.25 0.09 30.18
C PRO A 7 0.50 -0.03 28.68
N SER A 8 -0.57 -0.09 27.89
CA SER A 8 -0.50 0.01 26.44
C SER A 8 -0.64 1.46 26.01
N ILE A 9 0.28 1.95 25.20
CA ILE A 9 0.37 3.33 24.74
C ILE A 9 0.27 3.34 23.22
N TYR A 10 -0.62 4.17 22.70
CA TYR A 10 -0.73 4.49 21.28
C TYR A 10 -0.64 6.01 21.11
N ALA A 11 0.16 6.46 20.16
CA ALA A 11 0.25 7.87 19.83
C ALA A 11 0.13 8.04 18.32
N GLU A 12 -0.65 9.03 17.89
CA GLU A 12 -0.78 9.42 16.49
C GLU A 12 -0.52 10.91 16.30
N LEU A 13 0.29 11.21 15.29
CA LEU A 13 0.62 12.53 14.80
C LEU A 13 -0.27 12.87 13.60
N LEU A 14 -1.05 13.93 13.76
CA LEU A 14 -1.91 14.52 12.74
C LEU A 14 -1.28 15.84 12.28
N ALA A 15 -0.36 15.75 11.31
CA ALA A 15 0.47 16.89 10.89
C ALA A 15 -0.36 18.09 10.39
N ASN A 16 -1.45 17.83 9.65
CA ASN A 16 -2.30 18.87 9.06
C ASN A 16 -2.95 19.79 10.09
N ILE A 17 -3.33 19.25 11.25
CA ILE A 17 -3.91 20.02 12.37
C ILE A 17 -2.90 20.28 13.49
N ARG A 18 -1.62 19.93 13.25
CA ARG A 18 -0.49 20.15 14.14
C ARG A 18 -0.70 19.62 15.57
N GLN A 19 -1.32 18.45 15.66
CA GLN A 19 -1.69 17.82 16.92
C GLN A 19 -1.08 16.42 17.03
N LEU A 20 -0.59 16.09 18.22
CA LEU A 20 -0.22 14.74 18.62
C LEU A 20 -1.23 14.24 19.65
N SER A 21 -1.93 13.16 19.34
CA SER A 21 -2.85 12.50 20.26
C SER A 21 -2.13 11.31 20.91
N VAL A 22 -2.17 11.23 22.24
CA VAL A 22 -1.67 10.09 23.01
C VAL A 22 -2.86 9.44 23.70
N ALA A 23 -2.97 8.13 23.60
CA ALA A 23 -3.93 7.32 24.32
C ALA A 23 -3.22 6.21 25.09
N VAL A 24 -3.62 6.00 26.33
CA VAL A 24 -3.06 5.00 27.23
C VAL A 24 -4.17 4.12 27.76
N SER A 25 -4.04 2.80 27.58
CA SER A 25 -4.86 1.79 28.22
C SER A 25 -4.11 1.24 29.44
N LEU A 26 -4.68 1.41 30.62
CA LEU A 26 -4.09 1.02 31.89
C LEU A 26 -4.54 -0.38 32.32
N PRO A 27 -3.64 -1.17 32.94
CA PRO A 27 -3.98 -2.48 33.52
C PRO A 27 -4.90 -2.35 34.75
N SER A 28 -4.83 -1.21 35.44
CA SER A 28 -5.61 -0.91 36.64
C SER A 28 -6.15 0.52 36.60
N PRO A 29 -7.26 0.82 37.31
CA PRO A 29 -7.84 2.17 37.33
C PRO A 29 -6.82 3.24 37.77
N ALA A 30 -6.86 4.40 37.12
CA ALA A 30 -6.01 5.52 37.46
C ALA A 30 -6.27 6.03 38.89
N GLY A 31 -5.19 6.38 39.59
CA GLY A 31 -5.22 6.95 40.94
C GLY A 31 -4.13 8.01 41.13
N SER A 32 -3.89 8.43 42.38
CA SER A 32 -2.90 9.48 42.73
C SER A 32 -1.46 9.19 42.29
N HIS A 33 -1.15 7.92 42.03
CA HIS A 33 0.14 7.42 41.56
C HIS A 33 0.23 7.29 40.02
N THR A 34 -0.78 7.76 39.28
CA THR A 34 -0.78 7.75 37.81
C THR A 34 -0.45 9.14 37.28
N ARG A 35 0.70 9.30 36.62
CA ARG A 35 1.20 10.60 36.16
C ARG A 35 1.90 10.45 34.81
N GLY A 36 1.65 11.40 33.90
CA GLY A 36 2.39 11.53 32.65
C GLY A 36 3.29 12.77 32.71
N LEU A 37 4.50 12.66 32.20
CA LEU A 37 5.47 13.75 32.07
C LEU A 37 6.03 13.74 30.64
N ILE A 38 6.16 14.91 30.02
CA ILE A 38 6.92 15.03 28.76
C ILE A 38 8.35 15.45 29.08
N THR A 39 9.33 14.78 28.48
CA THR A 39 10.74 15.12 28.62
C THR A 39 11.07 16.53 28.10
N PRO A 40 12.17 17.17 28.56
CA PRO A 40 12.55 18.52 28.12
C PRO A 40 12.76 18.69 26.61
N ASP A 41 13.11 17.61 25.92
CA ASP A 41 13.29 17.58 24.46
C ASP A 41 11.94 17.50 23.68
N GLY A 42 10.82 17.33 24.39
CA GLY A 42 9.47 17.23 23.82
C GLY A 42 9.22 15.93 23.03
N ALA A 43 10.12 14.95 23.10
CA ALA A 43 10.08 13.76 22.23
C ALA A 43 9.67 12.47 22.95
N THR A 44 9.64 12.46 24.28
CA THR A 44 9.36 11.25 25.06
C THR A 44 8.29 11.50 26.11
N LEU A 45 7.35 10.57 26.21
CA LEU A 45 6.40 10.46 27.31
C LEU A 45 7.00 9.54 28.39
N GLN A 46 7.05 10.04 29.61
CA GLN A 46 7.33 9.26 30.82
C GLN A 46 6.00 9.04 31.56
N LEU A 47 5.56 7.79 31.62
CA LEU A 47 4.35 7.38 32.31
C LEU A 47 4.70 6.65 33.60
N GLN A 48 4.22 7.18 34.72
CA GLN A 48 4.24 6.48 36.00
C GLN A 48 2.83 5.91 36.28
N HIS A 49 2.74 4.62 36.58
CA HIS A 49 1.47 3.97 36.96
C HIS A 49 1.73 2.76 37.86
N ALA A 50 1.04 2.69 39.00
CA ALA A 50 1.15 1.58 39.96
C ALA A 50 2.60 1.20 40.34
N GLY A 51 3.49 2.20 40.46
CA GLY A 51 4.91 2.01 40.78
C GLY A 51 5.80 1.67 39.58
N ALA A 52 5.23 1.34 38.42
CA ALA A 52 5.97 1.15 37.18
C ALA A 52 6.26 2.50 36.50
N HIS A 53 7.40 2.59 35.81
CA HIS A 53 7.81 3.73 35.01
C HIS A 53 8.06 3.28 33.57
N THR A 54 7.26 3.79 32.64
CA THR A 54 7.34 3.46 31.21
C THR A 54 7.82 4.68 30.44
N SER A 55 8.85 4.50 29.62
CA SER A 55 9.32 5.51 28.68
C SER A 55 8.79 5.18 27.28
N PHE A 56 8.24 6.18 26.58
CA PHE A 56 7.62 6.00 25.28
C PHE A 56 8.01 7.14 24.32
N ALA A 57 8.67 6.80 23.22
CA ALA A 57 9.04 7.76 22.18
C ALA A 57 7.80 8.21 21.38
N LEU A 58 7.63 9.52 21.24
CA LEU A 58 6.50 10.12 20.53
C LEU A 58 6.79 10.22 19.02
N PRO A 59 5.76 10.09 18.16
CA PRO A 59 5.90 10.23 16.70
C PRO A 59 6.17 11.67 16.21
N GLY A 60 6.39 12.61 17.12
CA GLY A 60 6.73 13.99 16.83
C GLY A 60 7.06 14.77 18.12
N ARG A 61 7.76 15.90 17.98
CA ARG A 61 8.07 16.77 19.12
C ARG A 61 6.88 17.65 19.47
N VAL A 62 6.56 17.74 20.76
CA VAL A 62 5.46 18.58 21.28
C VAL A 62 5.96 19.89 21.89
N GLN A 63 5.09 20.90 21.96
CA GLN A 63 5.39 22.20 22.60
C GLN A 63 5.57 22.08 24.11
N THR A 64 4.82 21.16 24.73
CA THR A 64 4.89 20.86 26.16
C THR A 64 6.26 20.23 26.47
N ARG A 65 7.18 20.99 27.06
CA ARG A 65 8.56 20.53 27.36
C ARG A 65 8.80 20.50 28.86
N GLY A 66 9.22 19.35 29.37
CA GLY A 66 9.56 19.19 30.80
C GLY A 66 8.38 19.36 31.76
N ALA A 67 7.14 19.25 31.27
CA ALA A 67 5.93 19.56 32.04
C ALA A 67 5.08 18.31 32.29
N ALA A 68 4.46 18.28 33.47
CA ALA A 68 3.50 17.25 33.84
C ALA A 68 2.21 17.41 33.02
N LEU A 69 1.69 16.29 32.53
CA LEU A 69 0.41 16.26 31.81
C LEU A 69 -0.76 16.34 32.79
N PRO A 70 -1.94 16.82 32.34
CA PRO A 70 -3.15 16.85 33.17
C PRO A 70 -3.43 15.48 33.80
N ALA A 71 -3.78 15.51 35.09
CA ALA A 71 -4.08 14.30 35.85
C ALA A 71 -5.26 13.55 35.21
N PRO A 72 -5.17 12.22 35.07
CA PRO A 72 -6.25 11.43 34.50
C PRO A 72 -7.49 11.44 35.42
N PRO A 73 -8.70 11.25 34.85
CA PRO A 73 -9.91 11.08 35.65
C PRO A 73 -9.75 9.92 36.64
N GLN A 74 -10.19 10.12 37.88
CA GLN A 74 -10.11 9.08 38.91
C GLN A 74 -10.86 7.82 38.46
N ALA A 75 -10.27 6.66 38.75
CA ALA A 75 -10.78 5.35 38.41
C ALA A 75 -10.92 5.04 36.89
N SER A 76 -10.44 5.92 36.00
CA SER A 76 -10.42 5.61 34.56
C SER A 76 -9.37 4.58 34.21
N ARG A 77 -9.69 3.66 33.30
CA ARG A 77 -8.69 2.74 32.69
C ARG A 77 -8.12 3.27 31.37
N THR A 78 -8.63 4.38 30.88
CA THR A 78 -8.18 5.01 29.64
C THR A 78 -7.80 6.45 29.89
N ILE A 79 -6.63 6.85 29.41
CA ILE A 79 -6.16 8.23 29.45
C ILE A 79 -5.95 8.71 28.03
N SER A 80 -6.34 9.96 27.75
CA SER A 80 -6.06 10.61 26.47
C SER A 80 -5.51 12.01 26.69
N TRP A 81 -4.46 12.35 25.95
CA TRP A 81 -3.90 13.69 25.90
C TRP A 81 -3.81 14.17 24.46
N ARG A 82 -4.14 15.44 24.23
CA ARG A 82 -3.93 16.13 22.95
C ARG A 82 -2.83 17.16 23.16
N LEU A 83 -1.70 16.96 22.50
CA LEU A 83 -0.48 17.73 22.69
C LEU A 83 -0.21 18.55 21.42
N PRO A 84 -0.10 19.89 21.50
CA PRO A 84 0.28 20.72 20.37
C PRO A 84 1.71 20.40 19.90
N LEU A 85 1.93 20.34 18.59
CA LEU A 85 3.26 20.10 18.03
C LEU A 85 4.17 21.31 18.16
N ALA A 86 5.44 21.05 18.48
CA ALA A 86 6.48 22.07 18.50
C ALA A 86 6.53 22.78 17.14
N VAL A 87 6.55 24.11 17.16
CA VAL A 87 6.85 24.91 15.96
C VAL A 87 8.36 25.07 15.95
N ASP A 88 9.05 24.22 15.20
CA ASP A 88 10.49 24.42 15.04
C ASP A 88 10.70 25.53 14.00
N ALA A 89 11.06 26.74 14.45
CA ALA A 89 11.37 27.88 13.59
C ALA A 89 12.65 27.68 12.75
N SER A 90 13.44 26.64 13.06
CA SER A 90 14.71 26.32 12.42
C SER A 90 14.82 24.88 11.91
N ALA A 91 13.80 24.04 12.10
CA ALA A 91 13.80 22.68 11.56
C ALA A 91 12.85 22.61 10.36
N THR A 92 13.43 22.51 9.17
CA THR A 92 12.86 21.71 8.09
C THR A 92 12.73 20.27 8.59
N SER A 93 11.72 20.00 9.42
CA SER A 93 11.34 18.64 9.73
C SER A 93 10.84 18.01 8.43
N PRO A 94 11.45 16.91 7.95
CA PRO A 94 11.02 16.27 6.71
C PRO A 94 9.57 15.74 6.80
N LEU A 95 8.98 15.69 8.00
CA LEU A 95 7.60 15.25 8.21
C LEU A 95 6.54 16.34 8.00
N THR A 96 6.89 17.63 8.11
CA THR A 96 5.92 18.74 7.96
C THR A 96 6.01 19.47 6.62
N THR A 97 6.95 19.07 5.75
CA THR A 97 7.21 19.72 4.46
C THR A 97 7.08 18.81 3.25
N ARG A 98 6.79 17.50 3.43
CA ARG A 98 6.51 16.63 2.29
C ARG A 98 5.20 17.06 1.64
N SER A 99 5.31 17.49 0.38
CA SER A 99 4.16 17.64 -0.49
C SER A 99 3.41 16.30 -0.54
N PRO A 100 2.07 16.28 -0.75
CA PRO A 100 1.37 15.04 -1.10
C PRO A 100 2.01 14.28 -2.28
N HIS A 101 2.77 14.98 -3.12
CA HIS A 101 3.54 14.42 -4.23
C HIS A 101 4.88 13.78 -3.84
N ASP A 102 5.40 14.01 -2.63
CA ASP A 102 6.68 13.47 -2.14
C ASP A 102 6.47 12.24 -1.23
N GLU A 103 5.30 11.61 -1.29
CA GLU A 103 5.01 10.44 -0.48
C GLU A 103 5.80 9.23 -1.02
N PRO A 104 6.58 8.53 -0.18
CA PRO A 104 7.35 7.38 -0.61
C PRO A 104 6.43 6.28 -1.14
N VAL A 105 6.69 5.83 -2.37
CA VAL A 105 5.99 4.70 -3.00
C VAL A 105 6.90 3.48 -3.09
N PRO A 106 6.37 2.25 -3.03
CA PRO A 106 7.14 1.03 -3.21
C PRO A 106 7.93 1.06 -4.51
N TRP A 107 9.25 1.27 -4.46
CA TRP A 107 10.18 1.27 -5.61
C TRP A 107 9.72 2.07 -6.85
N THR A 108 10.34 3.20 -7.11
CA THR A 108 10.30 3.90 -8.40
C THR A 108 11.37 3.36 -9.36
N ALA A 109 11.33 3.75 -10.63
CA ALA A 109 12.38 3.44 -11.58
C ALA A 109 13.76 3.94 -11.12
N LEU A 110 13.81 5.06 -10.40
CA LEU A 110 15.05 5.61 -9.83
C LEU A 110 15.62 4.76 -8.70
N ASP A 111 14.78 3.97 -8.03
CA ASP A 111 15.22 3.07 -6.96
C ASP A 111 15.89 1.80 -7.50
N LEU A 112 15.76 1.50 -8.79
CA LEU A 112 16.19 0.23 -9.39
C LEU A 112 17.52 0.39 -10.12
N ALA A 113 18.40 -0.59 -9.95
CA ALA A 113 19.68 -0.59 -10.65
C ALA A 113 19.47 -0.90 -12.15
N PRO A 114 19.98 -0.06 -13.07
CA PRO A 114 19.88 -0.34 -14.51
C PRO A 114 20.53 -1.68 -14.88
N GLY A 115 19.86 -2.49 -15.72
CA GLY A 115 20.36 -3.81 -16.11
C GLY A 115 20.24 -4.89 -15.04
N SER A 116 19.67 -4.59 -13.86
CA SER A 116 19.51 -5.58 -12.78
C SER A 116 18.58 -6.71 -13.17
N ALA A 117 18.84 -7.91 -12.66
CA ALA A 117 17.91 -9.01 -12.76
C ALA A 117 16.68 -8.83 -11.87
N VAL A 118 15.57 -9.43 -12.27
CA VAL A 118 14.39 -9.65 -11.44
C VAL A 118 14.31 -11.14 -11.14
N ALA A 119 14.22 -11.50 -9.86
CA ALA A 119 14.16 -12.89 -9.43
C ALA A 119 12.90 -13.18 -8.62
N CYS A 120 12.41 -14.41 -8.69
CA CYS A 120 11.31 -14.88 -7.86
C CYS A 120 11.70 -14.75 -6.39
N ARG A 121 10.86 -14.10 -5.58
CA ARG A 121 11.15 -13.90 -4.15
C ARG A 121 11.19 -15.22 -3.37
N ALA A 122 10.44 -16.23 -3.80
CA ALA A 122 10.32 -17.50 -3.10
C ALA A 122 11.53 -18.44 -3.28
N CYS A 123 12.15 -18.45 -4.46
CA CYS A 123 13.22 -19.40 -4.79
C CYS A 123 14.46 -18.77 -5.44
N ALA A 124 14.49 -17.44 -5.62
CA ALA A 124 15.54 -16.70 -6.29
C ALA A 124 15.78 -17.08 -7.77
N ALA A 125 14.91 -17.88 -8.39
CA ALA A 125 15.01 -18.19 -9.82
C ALA A 125 14.89 -16.90 -10.65
N PRO A 126 15.73 -16.71 -11.68
CA PRO A 126 15.68 -15.52 -12.53
C PRO A 126 14.38 -15.51 -13.34
N LEU A 127 13.63 -14.41 -13.25
CA LEU A 127 12.42 -14.16 -14.03
C LEU A 127 12.68 -13.17 -15.17
N VAL A 128 13.55 -12.19 -14.93
CA VAL A 128 14.12 -11.30 -15.95
C VAL A 128 15.65 -11.37 -15.79
N PRO A 129 16.39 -11.97 -16.73
CA PRO A 129 17.83 -12.10 -16.64
C PRO A 129 18.56 -10.75 -16.58
N PRO A 130 19.78 -10.70 -16.02
CA PRO A 130 20.62 -9.51 -16.06
C PRO A 130 20.80 -8.99 -17.49
N GLY A 131 20.75 -7.66 -17.66
CA GLY A 131 20.94 -7.00 -18.95
C GLY A 131 19.76 -7.07 -19.93
N ARG A 132 18.65 -7.75 -19.57
CA ARG A 132 17.40 -7.71 -20.33
C ARG A 132 16.66 -6.40 -20.09
N ALA A 133 16.34 -6.06 -18.84
CA ALA A 133 15.80 -4.75 -18.49
C ALA A 133 16.91 -3.70 -18.40
N ARG A 134 17.27 -3.09 -19.53
CA ARG A 134 18.37 -2.11 -19.64
C ARG A 134 17.99 -0.74 -19.10
N GLU A 135 16.71 -0.41 -19.20
CA GLU A 135 16.14 0.86 -18.78
C GLU A 135 14.92 0.60 -17.88
N TRP A 136 14.79 1.39 -16.82
CA TRP A 136 13.60 1.40 -15.97
C TRP A 136 12.83 2.70 -16.20
N LYS A 137 11.51 2.61 -16.34
CA LYS A 137 10.63 3.78 -16.49
C LYS A 137 9.44 3.64 -15.58
N ASP A 138 9.13 4.69 -14.82
CA ASP A 138 7.86 4.73 -14.12
C ASP A 138 6.72 4.81 -15.15
N LEU A 139 5.70 3.97 -14.96
CA LEU A 139 4.48 4.11 -15.72
C LEU A 139 3.86 5.46 -15.37
N PRO A 140 3.46 6.28 -16.37
CA PRO A 140 2.58 7.39 -16.08
C PRO A 140 1.34 6.82 -15.39
N SER A 141 0.80 7.53 -14.40
CA SER A 141 -0.34 7.04 -13.64
C SER A 141 -1.42 6.49 -14.58
N GLU A 142 -1.97 5.32 -14.29
CA GLU A 142 -2.80 4.51 -15.20
C GLU A 142 -3.95 5.30 -15.89
N ASN A 143 -4.48 6.36 -15.26
CA ASN A 143 -5.54 7.22 -15.82
C ASN A 143 -5.05 8.56 -16.38
N TRP A 144 -3.74 8.79 -16.57
CA TRP A 144 -3.25 10.00 -17.24
C TRP A 144 -3.73 10.05 -18.70
N ALA A 145 -3.82 8.88 -19.35
CA ALA A 145 -4.40 8.74 -20.68
C ALA A 145 -5.91 9.08 -20.72
N GLU A 146 -6.66 8.76 -19.66
CA GLU A 146 -8.06 9.19 -19.52
C GLU A 146 -8.16 10.69 -19.20
N MET A 147 -7.18 11.23 -18.47
CA MET A 147 -7.11 12.66 -18.14
C MET A 147 -6.81 13.52 -19.39
N MET A 148 -6.15 12.94 -20.40
CA MET A 148 -5.92 13.57 -21.69
C MET A 148 -7.21 13.82 -22.47
N ASP A 149 -8.26 13.02 -22.28
CA ASP A 149 -9.56 13.26 -22.94
C ASP A 149 -10.27 14.52 -22.44
N PHE A 150 -9.98 14.94 -21.20
CA PHE A 150 -10.52 16.18 -20.62
C PHE A 150 -9.71 17.43 -20.99
N TRP A 151 -8.54 17.28 -21.60
CA TRP A 151 -7.69 18.41 -22.03
C TRP A 151 -7.90 18.81 -23.49
N HIS A 152 -8.50 17.93 -24.30
CA HIS A 152 -8.84 18.27 -25.67
C HIS A 152 -10.26 18.82 -25.74
N CYS A 153 -10.41 20.12 -26.02
CA CYS A 153 -11.73 20.72 -26.25
C CYS A 153 -12.48 20.07 -27.44
N HIS A 154 -11.75 19.42 -28.35
CA HIS A 154 -12.27 18.53 -29.38
C HIS A 154 -11.33 17.33 -29.52
N LYS A 155 -11.88 16.12 -29.54
CA LYS A 155 -11.14 14.94 -30.01
C LYS A 155 -10.68 15.26 -31.44
N PRO A 156 -9.39 15.09 -31.79
CA PRO A 156 -8.93 15.36 -33.16
C PRO A 156 -9.84 14.61 -34.12
N THR A 157 -10.62 15.35 -34.90
CA THR A 157 -11.50 14.74 -35.88
C THR A 157 -10.66 14.32 -37.06
N ASP A 158 -10.81 13.06 -37.47
CA ASP A 158 -10.23 12.51 -38.70
C ASP A 158 -10.90 13.17 -39.91
N HIS A 159 -10.59 14.44 -40.15
CA HIS A 159 -10.91 15.10 -41.39
C HIS A 159 -9.64 15.20 -42.24
N GLU A 160 -9.54 14.19 -43.08
CA GLU A 160 -8.93 14.21 -44.40
C GLU A 160 -7.41 13.97 -44.54
N HIS A 161 -7.16 12.96 -45.36
CA HIS A 161 -5.98 12.61 -46.14
C HIS A 161 -4.97 11.70 -45.47
N GLY A 162 -4.87 10.52 -46.07
CA GLY A 162 -4.20 9.36 -45.53
C GLY A 162 -2.71 9.54 -45.31
N GLN A 163 -2.18 8.55 -44.58
CA GLN A 163 -0.75 8.31 -44.36
C GLN A 163 -0.13 8.98 -43.11
N HIS A 164 -0.89 9.13 -42.01
CA HIS A 164 -0.31 9.48 -40.70
C HIS A 164 -0.81 8.67 -39.48
N ASP A 165 -1.48 7.53 -39.68
CA ASP A 165 -2.01 6.67 -38.59
C ASP A 165 -0.95 6.00 -37.70
N HIS A 166 0.31 5.97 -38.11
CA HIS A 166 1.36 5.30 -37.33
C HIS A 166 2.10 6.20 -36.34
N LEU A 167 1.84 7.51 -36.31
CA LEU A 167 2.62 8.44 -35.49
C LEU A 167 1.91 8.88 -34.20
N ALA A 168 0.58 9.01 -34.21
CA ALA A 168 -0.18 9.42 -33.03
C ALA A 168 -0.27 8.29 -31.98
N THR A 169 -0.55 7.06 -32.42
CA THR A 169 -0.58 5.84 -31.58
C THR A 169 0.80 5.48 -31.05
N ARG A 170 1.86 5.82 -31.79
CA ARG A 170 3.26 5.57 -31.41
C ARG A 170 3.83 6.61 -30.46
N ARG A 171 3.17 7.77 -30.30
CA ARG A 171 3.57 8.84 -29.36
C ARG A 171 2.85 8.78 -28.01
N GLY A 172 1.86 7.90 -27.83
CA GLY A 172 1.26 7.63 -26.51
C GLY A 172 0.34 8.73 -25.95
N TYR A 173 -0.26 9.57 -26.82
CA TYR A 173 -1.04 10.75 -26.39
C TYR A 173 -2.56 10.65 -26.62
N GLY A 174 -3.14 9.45 -26.79
CA GLY A 174 -4.59 9.30 -27.01
C GLY A 174 -5.26 8.39 -25.98
N ALA A 175 -6.56 8.55 -25.74
CA ALA A 175 -7.36 7.65 -24.89
C ALA A 175 -7.22 6.15 -25.23
N ASN A 176 -6.88 5.87 -26.49
CA ASN A 176 -6.69 4.51 -27.02
C ASN A 176 -5.21 4.07 -27.03
N SER A 177 -4.26 4.91 -26.59
CA SER A 177 -2.86 4.49 -26.49
C SER A 177 -2.68 3.67 -25.21
N SER A 178 -2.79 2.34 -25.35
CA SER A 178 -2.38 1.44 -24.29
C SER A 178 -0.86 1.45 -24.17
N ILE A 179 -0.37 1.56 -22.93
CA ILE A 179 1.06 1.49 -22.66
C ILE A 179 1.45 0.01 -22.76
N ALA A 180 1.96 -0.39 -23.92
CA ALA A 180 2.48 -1.72 -24.15
C ALA A 180 3.93 -1.84 -23.68
N ALA A 181 4.30 -3.00 -23.13
CA ALA A 181 5.68 -3.24 -22.75
C ALA A 181 6.61 -3.22 -23.96
N GLN A 182 7.79 -2.63 -23.77
CA GLN A 182 8.83 -2.54 -24.80
C GLN A 182 9.96 -3.51 -24.44
N PRO A 183 10.43 -4.32 -25.40
CA PRO A 183 11.61 -5.16 -25.18
C PRO A 183 12.78 -4.30 -24.71
N GLY A 184 13.46 -4.73 -23.66
CA GLY A 184 14.58 -4.01 -23.06
C GLY A 184 14.22 -3.04 -21.94
N VAL A 185 12.92 -2.78 -21.69
CA VAL A 185 12.45 -1.76 -20.74
C VAL A 185 11.59 -2.41 -19.65
N GLY A 186 11.98 -2.23 -18.39
CA GLY A 186 11.15 -2.56 -17.23
C GLY A 186 10.30 -1.36 -16.84
N MET A 187 8.99 -1.46 -17.01
CA MET A 187 8.10 -0.37 -16.59
C MET A 187 7.65 -0.60 -15.14
N VAL A 188 7.52 0.47 -14.37
CA VAL A 188 7.33 0.42 -12.91
C VAL A 188 6.01 1.08 -12.53
N ASP A 189 5.08 0.30 -11.99
CA ASP A 189 3.80 0.77 -11.43
C ASP A 189 3.82 0.65 -9.89
N LEU A 190 2.91 1.31 -9.16
CA LEU A 190 2.77 1.25 -7.70
C LEU A 190 2.74 -0.18 -7.14
N THR A 191 2.13 -1.13 -7.86
CA THR A 191 1.93 -2.51 -7.38
C THR A 191 2.79 -3.54 -8.12
N SER A 192 3.28 -3.20 -9.29
CA SER A 192 3.83 -4.18 -10.22
C SER A 192 4.94 -3.63 -11.12
N PHE A 193 5.58 -4.54 -11.84
CA PHE A 193 6.46 -4.26 -12.95
C PHE A 193 5.86 -4.80 -14.24
N LEU A 194 6.04 -4.10 -15.35
CA LEU A 194 5.59 -4.53 -16.67
C LEU A 194 6.79 -4.83 -17.57
N PHE A 195 6.79 -6.01 -18.21
CA PHE A 195 7.83 -6.47 -19.12
C PHE A 195 7.25 -7.05 -20.41
N SER A 196 8.04 -7.02 -21.48
CA SER A 196 7.78 -7.86 -22.65
C SER A 196 7.99 -9.32 -22.28
N GLU A 197 7.13 -10.23 -22.72
CA GLU A 197 7.32 -11.68 -22.52
C GLU A 197 8.68 -12.16 -23.02
N SER A 198 9.20 -11.54 -24.09
CA SER A 198 10.51 -11.88 -24.67
C SER A 198 11.72 -11.59 -23.76
N ASP A 199 11.55 -10.73 -22.75
CA ASP A 199 12.57 -10.43 -21.74
C ASP A 199 12.48 -11.33 -20.52
N CYS A 200 11.38 -12.06 -20.38
CA CYS A 200 11.15 -12.95 -19.28
C CYS A 200 11.68 -14.37 -19.55
N THR A 201 12.01 -15.09 -18.48
CA THR A 201 12.36 -16.50 -18.50
C THR A 201 11.82 -17.19 -17.26
N GLY A 202 11.75 -18.53 -17.27
CA GLY A 202 11.30 -19.29 -16.10
C GLY A 202 9.88 -18.95 -15.65
N LEU A 203 9.02 -18.50 -16.57
CA LEU A 203 7.60 -18.24 -16.35
C LEU A 203 6.74 -19.30 -17.04
N GLU A 204 5.69 -19.72 -16.37
CA GLU A 204 4.62 -20.55 -16.92
C GLU A 204 3.29 -19.82 -16.80
N PHE A 205 2.45 -19.92 -17.83
CA PHE A 205 1.16 -19.25 -17.88
C PHE A 205 -0.01 -20.23 -17.77
N SER A 206 -1.10 -19.81 -17.14
CA SER A 206 -2.32 -20.62 -16.98
C SER A 206 -3.57 -19.75 -16.94
N SER A 207 -4.68 -20.25 -17.46
CA SER A 207 -6.01 -19.66 -17.25
C SER A 207 -6.61 -19.99 -15.88
N SER A 208 -6.05 -20.99 -15.19
CA SER A 208 -6.48 -21.43 -13.86
C SER A 208 -5.64 -20.80 -12.75
N PRO A 209 -6.22 -20.51 -11.58
CA PRO A 209 -5.48 -20.06 -10.39
C PRO A 209 -4.54 -21.13 -9.83
N SER A 210 -4.69 -22.40 -10.26
CA SER A 210 -3.77 -23.48 -9.95
C SER A 210 -2.84 -23.78 -11.13
N ARG A 211 -1.58 -24.10 -10.80
CA ARG A 211 -0.61 -24.59 -11.78
C ARG A 211 -1.09 -25.93 -12.33
N GLY A 212 -1.29 -26.01 -13.64
CA GLY A 212 -1.52 -27.28 -14.33
C GLY A 212 -0.26 -28.15 -14.30
N ALA A 213 -0.40 -29.48 -14.39
CA ALA A 213 0.73 -30.41 -14.35
C ALA A 213 1.70 -30.30 -15.55
N SER A 214 1.40 -29.46 -16.55
CA SER A 214 2.25 -29.25 -17.72
C SER A 214 3.32 -28.19 -17.43
N SER A 215 4.57 -28.64 -17.31
CA SER A 215 5.75 -27.78 -17.33
C SER A 215 5.86 -27.08 -18.69
N ASP A 216 6.18 -25.80 -18.68
CA ASP A 216 6.58 -24.99 -19.85
C ASP A 216 5.46 -24.62 -20.84
N THR A 217 4.43 -23.91 -20.37
CA THR A 217 3.40 -23.35 -21.27
C THR A 217 3.60 -21.84 -21.47
N THR A 218 3.87 -21.42 -22.72
CA THR A 218 3.97 -20.00 -23.12
C THR A 218 2.59 -19.36 -23.19
N SER A 219 2.52 -18.02 -23.13
CA SER A 219 1.23 -17.32 -23.20
C SER A 219 0.48 -17.66 -24.50
N SER A 220 1.19 -17.66 -25.62
CA SER A 220 0.68 -18.00 -26.96
C SER A 220 0.12 -19.42 -27.05
N ALA A 221 0.76 -20.40 -26.40
CA ALA A 221 0.28 -21.79 -26.37
C ALA A 221 -1.03 -21.92 -25.58
N VAL A 222 -1.15 -21.24 -24.44
CA VAL A 222 -2.41 -21.22 -23.66
C VAL A 222 -3.53 -20.57 -24.47
N LEU A 223 -3.26 -19.44 -25.13
CA LEU A 223 -4.27 -18.72 -25.90
C LEU A 223 -4.70 -19.47 -27.17
N ALA A 224 -3.79 -20.20 -27.82
CA ALA A 224 -4.11 -20.99 -29.01
C ALA A 224 -4.99 -22.22 -28.70
N GLY A 225 -4.90 -22.78 -27.49
CA GLY A 225 -5.72 -23.90 -27.03
C GLY A 225 -6.86 -23.51 -26.08
N GLY A 226 -7.08 -22.21 -25.87
CA GLY A 226 -8.00 -21.67 -24.88
C GLY A 226 -9.45 -21.51 -25.38
N PRO A 227 -10.36 -21.08 -24.49
CA PRO A 227 -11.72 -20.73 -24.87
C PRO A 227 -11.76 -19.53 -25.84
N ASP A 228 -12.79 -19.49 -26.69
CA ASP A 228 -13.15 -18.34 -27.53
C ASP A 228 -14.42 -17.69 -26.97
N PRO A 229 -14.41 -16.42 -26.53
CA PRO A 229 -13.32 -15.44 -26.62
C PRO A 229 -12.16 -15.71 -25.64
N PRO A 230 -10.92 -15.26 -25.99
CA PRO A 230 -9.75 -15.46 -25.14
C PRO A 230 -9.90 -14.72 -23.81
N PRO A 231 -9.32 -15.25 -22.72
CA PRO A 231 -9.33 -14.57 -21.43
C PRO A 231 -8.55 -13.25 -21.50
N ARG A 232 -8.96 -12.26 -20.71
CA ARG A 232 -8.27 -10.95 -20.64
C ARG A 232 -6.88 -11.05 -20.03
N MET A 233 -6.70 -11.97 -19.09
CA MET A 233 -5.46 -12.18 -18.36
C MET A 233 -5.20 -13.66 -18.14
N LEU A 234 -3.92 -14.02 -18.02
CA LEU A 234 -3.47 -15.34 -17.56
C LEU A 234 -2.69 -15.17 -16.25
N HIS A 235 -2.72 -16.18 -15.39
CA HIS A 235 -1.83 -16.26 -14.24
C HIS A 235 -0.40 -16.56 -14.70
N ALA A 236 0.59 -15.92 -14.07
CA ALA A 236 2.01 -16.18 -14.30
C ALA A 236 2.65 -16.80 -13.04
N PHE A 237 3.25 -17.97 -13.21
CA PHE A 237 3.91 -18.74 -12.16
C PHE A 237 5.40 -18.87 -12.42
N CYS A 238 6.20 -18.91 -11.36
CA CYS A 238 7.61 -19.26 -11.46
C CYS A 238 7.75 -20.76 -11.77
N ALA A 239 8.40 -21.12 -12.88
CA ALA A 239 8.63 -22.51 -13.27
C ALA A 239 9.43 -23.30 -12.21
N GLY A 240 10.35 -22.63 -11.51
CA GLY A 240 11.25 -23.25 -10.54
C GLY A 240 10.60 -23.68 -9.22
N CYS A 241 9.59 -22.95 -8.72
CA CYS A 241 8.93 -23.27 -7.44
C CYS A 241 7.40 -23.31 -7.50
N GLY A 242 6.79 -22.93 -8.62
CA GLY A 242 5.34 -22.87 -8.80
C GLY A 242 4.66 -21.68 -8.10
N ALA A 243 5.40 -20.77 -7.46
CA ALA A 243 4.81 -19.59 -6.84
C ALA A 243 4.17 -18.68 -7.90
N GLN A 244 2.98 -18.16 -7.63
CA GLN A 244 2.36 -17.15 -8.49
C GLN A 244 3.10 -15.82 -8.32
N VAL A 245 3.72 -15.34 -9.39
CA VAL A 245 4.55 -14.12 -9.39
C VAL A 245 3.86 -12.92 -10.05
N GLY A 246 2.78 -13.17 -10.79
CA GLY A 246 1.95 -12.13 -11.36
C GLY A 246 1.03 -12.66 -12.45
N PHE A 247 0.95 -11.95 -13.57
CA PHE A 247 -0.03 -12.18 -14.62
C PHE A 247 0.53 -11.88 -16.01
N PHE A 248 -0.14 -12.35 -17.05
CA PHE A 248 0.04 -11.89 -18.42
C PHE A 248 -1.23 -11.17 -18.86
N ASN A 249 -1.11 -9.90 -19.27
CA ASN A 249 -2.22 -9.13 -19.81
C ASN A 249 -2.27 -9.32 -21.34
N VAL A 250 -3.36 -9.93 -21.81
CA VAL A 250 -3.52 -10.31 -23.23
C VAL A 250 -3.73 -9.08 -24.11
N ALA A 251 -4.43 -8.05 -23.61
CA ALA A 251 -4.75 -6.85 -24.39
C ALA A 251 -3.51 -6.03 -24.76
N ILE A 252 -2.49 -6.04 -23.91
CA ILE A 252 -1.23 -5.30 -24.10
C ILE A 252 -0.02 -6.22 -24.29
N ALA A 253 -0.25 -7.53 -24.43
CA ALA A 253 0.77 -8.57 -24.62
C ALA A 253 1.99 -8.42 -23.67
N SER A 254 1.72 -8.21 -22.37
CA SER A 254 2.75 -7.86 -21.40
C SER A 254 2.69 -8.74 -20.15
N VAL A 255 3.85 -9.06 -19.60
CA VAL A 255 4.01 -9.73 -18.31
C VAL A 255 3.98 -8.70 -17.19
N VAL A 256 3.07 -8.87 -16.26
CA VAL A 256 2.92 -8.10 -15.02
C VAL A 256 3.54 -8.92 -13.88
N LEU A 257 4.63 -8.46 -13.27
CA LEU A 257 5.22 -9.09 -12.08
C LEU A 257 4.90 -8.27 -10.83
N LEU A 258 4.32 -8.88 -9.81
CA LEU A 258 3.90 -8.19 -8.60
C LEU A 258 5.12 -7.86 -7.74
N LYS A 259 5.23 -6.61 -7.28
CA LYS A 259 6.41 -6.14 -6.54
C LYS A 259 6.70 -6.99 -5.31
N TRP A 260 5.66 -7.41 -4.58
CA TRP A 260 5.79 -8.26 -3.39
C TRP A 260 6.08 -9.74 -3.66
N GLN A 261 6.09 -10.18 -4.93
CA GLN A 261 6.42 -11.56 -5.32
C GLN A 261 7.80 -11.70 -5.95
N VAL A 262 8.48 -10.59 -6.20
CA VAL A 262 9.80 -10.56 -6.81
C VAL A 262 10.82 -9.84 -5.94
N SER A 263 12.08 -10.03 -6.30
CA SER A 263 13.23 -9.32 -5.75
C SER A 263 13.97 -8.65 -6.90
N CYS A 264 14.40 -7.41 -6.65
CA CYS A 264 15.14 -6.59 -7.60
C CYS A 264 16.36 -6.01 -6.88
N GLN A 265 17.44 -5.75 -7.62
CA GLN A 265 18.56 -4.99 -7.09
C GLN A 265 18.19 -3.50 -7.11
N THR A 266 18.20 -2.89 -5.94
CA THR A 266 17.95 -1.46 -5.79
C THR A 266 19.27 -0.68 -5.81
N ALA A 267 19.22 0.58 -6.25
CA ALA A 267 20.36 1.49 -6.30
C ALA A 267 20.91 1.80 -4.90
N SER A 268 20.02 1.85 -3.90
CA SER A 268 20.32 1.93 -2.47
C SER A 268 19.73 0.71 -1.75
N PRO A 269 20.39 0.14 -0.72
CA PRO A 269 19.84 -0.97 0.03
C PRO A 269 18.44 -0.64 0.57
N SER A 270 17.46 -1.44 0.17
CA SER A 270 16.07 -1.25 0.54
C SER A 270 15.41 -2.60 0.70
N ALA A 271 14.48 -2.70 1.65
CA ALA A 271 13.65 -3.90 1.78
C ALA A 271 12.85 -4.15 0.50
N ALA A 272 12.30 -5.35 0.37
CA ALA A 272 11.33 -5.63 -0.66
C ALA A 272 9.93 -5.26 -0.15
N PRO A 273 9.09 -4.58 -0.94
CA PRO A 273 7.79 -4.13 -0.47
C PRO A 273 6.84 -5.30 -0.25
N THR A 274 5.91 -5.10 0.67
CA THR A 274 4.78 -5.98 0.96
C THR A 274 3.57 -5.62 0.10
N SER A 275 2.61 -6.53 -0.02
CA SER A 275 1.35 -6.25 -0.71
C SER A 275 0.53 -5.14 -0.02
N SER A 276 0.60 -5.04 1.31
CA SER A 276 -0.09 -4.00 2.08
C SER A 276 0.50 -2.61 1.83
N GLU A 277 1.83 -2.48 1.73
CA GLU A 277 2.49 -1.22 1.38
C GLU A 277 2.16 -0.80 -0.06
N CYS A 278 2.06 -1.77 -0.98
CA CYS A 278 1.62 -1.51 -2.35
C CYS A 278 0.14 -1.11 -2.43
N LEU A 279 -0.73 -1.76 -1.64
CA LEU A 279 -2.13 -1.36 -1.52
C LEU A 279 -2.26 0.05 -0.94
N ALA A 280 -1.49 0.40 0.10
CA ALA A 280 -1.50 1.74 0.67
C ALA A 280 -1.12 2.79 -0.39
N ALA A 281 -0.06 2.55 -1.15
CA ALA A 281 0.34 3.44 -2.24
C ALA A 281 -0.75 3.56 -3.32
N ALA A 282 -1.35 2.43 -3.73
CA ALA A 282 -2.45 2.42 -4.69
C ALA A 282 -3.67 3.23 -4.20
N LEU A 283 -4.07 3.07 -2.94
CA LEU A 283 -5.19 3.79 -2.33
C LEU A 283 -4.92 5.29 -2.22
N THR A 284 -3.73 5.70 -1.76
CA THR A 284 -3.34 7.12 -1.73
C THR A 284 -3.38 7.72 -3.12
N ALA A 285 -2.81 7.03 -4.10
CA ALA A 285 -2.81 7.51 -5.47
C ALA A 285 -4.23 7.60 -6.05
N THR A 286 -5.09 6.61 -5.78
CA THR A 286 -6.51 6.63 -6.19
C THR A 286 -7.28 7.79 -5.55
N LEU A 287 -7.07 8.05 -4.26
CA LEU A 287 -7.64 9.22 -3.59
C LEU A 287 -7.18 10.53 -4.23
N SER A 288 -5.88 10.68 -4.50
CA SER A 288 -5.33 11.88 -5.14
C SER A 288 -5.84 12.08 -6.57
N ARG A 289 -6.07 11.00 -7.32
CA ARG A 289 -6.55 11.05 -8.70
C ARG A 289 -8.07 11.27 -8.80
N SER A 290 -8.85 10.53 -8.03
CA SER A 290 -10.32 10.52 -8.16
C SER A 290 -11.02 11.49 -7.19
N GLY A 291 -10.34 11.90 -6.12
CA GLY A 291 -10.97 12.59 -4.99
C GLY A 291 -11.87 11.69 -4.13
N SER A 292 -12.08 10.42 -4.51
CA SER A 292 -12.84 9.47 -3.70
C SER A 292 -12.00 8.89 -2.57
N SER A 293 -12.56 8.92 -1.37
CA SER A 293 -11.99 8.28 -0.18
C SER A 293 -12.44 6.85 0.02
N LYS A 294 -13.33 6.33 -0.85
CA LYS A 294 -13.86 4.97 -0.75
C LYS A 294 -13.32 4.11 -1.88
N SER A 295 -12.94 2.90 -1.54
CA SER A 295 -12.46 1.92 -2.51
C SER A 295 -12.99 0.54 -2.17
N VAL A 296 -13.19 -0.27 -3.21
CA VAL A 296 -13.52 -1.69 -3.08
C VAL A 296 -12.38 -2.48 -3.69
N VAL A 297 -11.74 -3.29 -2.85
CA VAL A 297 -10.62 -4.14 -3.26
C VAL A 297 -11.17 -5.51 -3.62
N VAL A 298 -11.03 -5.89 -4.89
CA VAL A 298 -11.56 -7.12 -5.47
C VAL A 298 -10.46 -8.01 -6.06
N PRO A 299 -10.70 -9.32 -6.15
CA PRO A 299 -9.82 -10.23 -6.86
C PRO A 299 -9.57 -9.80 -8.31
N THR A 300 -8.30 -9.77 -8.74
CA THR A 300 -7.92 -9.49 -10.14
C THR A 300 -8.60 -10.43 -11.14
N PHE A 301 -8.95 -11.65 -10.70
CA PHE A 301 -9.69 -12.64 -11.48
C PHE A 301 -11.02 -12.88 -10.77
N PRO A 302 -12.16 -12.80 -11.46
CA PRO A 302 -13.45 -13.08 -10.86
C PRO A 302 -13.43 -14.50 -10.28
N SER A 303 -13.65 -14.61 -8.97
CA SER A 303 -13.69 -15.89 -8.30
C SER A 303 -15.01 -16.59 -8.57
N SER A 304 -14.97 -17.86 -8.99
CA SER A 304 -16.18 -18.69 -9.04
C SER A 304 -16.68 -19.08 -7.64
N SER A 305 -15.91 -18.80 -6.59
CA SER A 305 -16.29 -19.06 -5.20
C SER A 305 -16.96 -17.82 -4.58
N PRO A 306 -18.20 -17.92 -4.08
CA PRO A 306 -18.91 -16.80 -3.44
C PRO A 306 -18.28 -16.35 -2.10
N SER A 307 -17.29 -17.09 -1.58
CA SER A 307 -16.65 -16.83 -0.29
C SER A 307 -15.33 -16.07 -0.37
N SER A 308 -14.89 -15.63 -1.56
CA SER A 308 -13.67 -14.83 -1.67
C SER A 308 -13.93 -13.44 -1.06
N PRO A 309 -13.24 -13.06 0.03
CA PRO A 309 -13.53 -11.81 0.72
C PRO A 309 -13.04 -10.64 -0.11
N ALA A 310 -13.92 -9.68 -0.38
CA ALA A 310 -13.56 -8.35 -0.87
C ALA A 310 -13.44 -7.39 0.33
N LEU A 311 -12.73 -6.28 0.13
CA LEU A 311 -12.61 -5.24 1.17
C LEU A 311 -13.28 -3.95 0.71
N HIS A 312 -14.22 -3.47 1.51
CA HIS A 312 -14.72 -2.10 1.39
C HIS A 312 -13.91 -1.21 2.34
N LEU A 313 -13.16 -0.28 1.78
CA LEU A 313 -12.25 0.62 2.48
C LEU A 313 -12.73 2.06 2.37
N TRP A 314 -12.64 2.80 3.46
CA TRP A 314 -12.92 4.23 3.50
C TRP A 314 -11.85 4.99 4.27
N ILE A 315 -11.04 5.77 3.56
CA ILE A 315 -9.91 6.53 4.10
C ILE A 315 -10.44 7.66 5.01
N LEU A 316 -10.09 7.60 6.29
CA LEU A 316 -10.35 8.69 7.26
C LEU A 316 -9.23 9.71 7.25
N ASN A 317 -7.99 9.23 7.19
CA ASN A 317 -6.82 10.07 7.08
C ASN A 317 -5.79 9.36 6.21
N SER A 318 -5.50 9.98 5.06
CA SER A 318 -4.54 9.44 4.10
C SER A 318 -3.11 9.54 4.61
N HIS A 319 -2.80 10.33 5.63
CA HIS A 319 -1.45 10.52 6.13
C HIS A 319 -1.40 10.73 7.65
N ILE A 320 -1.08 9.66 8.37
CA ILE A 320 -0.73 9.71 9.79
C ILE A 320 0.69 9.20 10.02
N VAL A 321 1.27 9.59 11.15
CA VAL A 321 2.45 8.91 11.71
C VAL A 321 2.08 8.43 13.10
N TYR A 322 2.29 7.15 13.41
CA TYR A 322 1.92 6.60 14.71
C TYR A 322 3.06 5.86 15.37
N ALA A 323 2.97 5.73 16.69
CA ALA A 323 3.82 4.89 17.51
C ALA A 323 2.95 4.09 18.48
N SER A 324 3.38 2.87 18.83
CA SER A 324 2.66 2.02 19.77
C SER A 324 3.63 1.23 20.65
N SER A 325 3.31 1.06 21.93
CA SER A 325 4.11 0.27 22.87
C SER A 325 4.05 -1.23 22.57
N SER A 326 3.07 -1.67 21.78
CA SER A 326 2.96 -3.05 21.28
C SER A 326 3.89 -3.31 20.10
N ARG A 327 4.52 -2.27 19.55
CA ARG A 327 5.60 -2.37 18.57
C ARG A 327 6.95 -2.07 19.24
N ARG A 328 8.05 -2.39 18.57
CA ARG A 328 9.40 -2.11 19.08
C ARG A 328 9.56 -0.63 19.44
N ALA A 329 10.20 -0.37 20.57
CA ALA A 329 10.41 0.98 21.08
C ALA A 329 11.18 1.85 20.06
N GLY A 330 10.64 3.02 19.74
CA GLY A 330 11.28 4.01 18.86
C GLY A 330 10.88 3.95 17.38
N ALA A 331 10.15 2.93 16.94
CA ALA A 331 9.71 2.80 15.54
C ALA A 331 8.37 3.52 15.30
N SER A 332 8.42 4.83 15.04
CA SER A 332 7.26 5.52 14.46
C SER A 332 7.08 5.08 13.02
N ARG A 333 5.84 4.96 12.54
CA ARG A 333 5.53 4.52 11.18
C ARG A 333 4.54 5.44 10.51
N SER A 334 4.76 5.72 9.23
CA SER A 334 3.76 6.36 8.39
C SER A 334 2.68 5.36 7.98
N ALA A 335 1.41 5.79 7.98
CA ALA A 335 0.28 4.93 7.66
C ALA A 335 -0.92 5.72 7.10
N ILE A 336 -1.87 4.98 6.53
CA ILE A 336 -3.24 5.42 6.24
C ILE A 336 -4.13 4.91 7.36
N LYS A 337 -4.95 5.79 7.96
CA LYS A 337 -6.02 5.41 8.90
C LYS A 337 -7.32 5.32 8.12
N LEU A 338 -7.99 4.17 8.19
CA LEU A 338 -9.18 3.90 7.40
C LEU A 338 -10.22 3.10 8.18
N LEU A 339 -11.47 3.21 7.72
CA LEU A 339 -12.56 2.33 8.06
C LEU A 339 -12.57 1.16 7.08
N TYR A 340 -12.81 -0.06 7.55
CA TYR A 340 -12.91 -1.23 6.68
C TYR A 340 -14.03 -2.19 7.06
N ARG A 341 -14.55 -2.88 6.03
CA ARG A 341 -15.44 -4.03 6.12
C ARG A 341 -14.94 -5.13 5.19
N GLU A 342 -14.93 -6.36 5.68
CA GLU A 342 -14.86 -7.55 4.83
C GLU A 342 -16.28 -7.79 4.30
N ILE A 343 -16.45 -7.80 2.97
CA ILE A 343 -17.76 -7.91 2.31
C ILE A 343 -17.78 -9.10 1.34
N PRO A 344 -18.95 -9.72 1.09
CA PRO A 344 -19.10 -10.73 0.04
C PRO A 344 -18.81 -10.14 -1.34
N GLN A 345 -18.36 -11.00 -2.27
CA GLN A 345 -18.10 -10.58 -3.65
C GLN A 345 -19.35 -9.97 -4.32
N GLU A 346 -20.54 -10.53 -4.06
CA GLU A 346 -21.81 -10.01 -4.61
C GLU A 346 -22.11 -8.57 -4.15
N GLU A 347 -21.76 -8.22 -2.89
CA GLU A 347 -21.90 -6.84 -2.39
C GLU A 347 -20.90 -5.91 -3.10
N ALA A 348 -19.68 -6.37 -3.34
CA ALA A 348 -18.65 -5.62 -4.07
C ALA A 348 -19.07 -5.36 -5.53
N ASP A 349 -19.54 -6.38 -6.23
CA ASP A 349 -19.98 -6.28 -7.63
C ASP A 349 -21.15 -5.30 -7.76
N ALA A 350 -22.14 -5.40 -6.88
CA ALA A 350 -23.28 -4.48 -6.85
C ALA A 350 -22.86 -3.02 -6.60
N MET A 351 -21.82 -2.79 -5.78
CA MET A 351 -21.27 -1.46 -5.56
C MET A 351 -20.55 -0.91 -6.80
N LEU A 352 -19.84 -1.75 -7.55
CA LEU A 352 -19.10 -1.37 -8.75
C LEU A 352 -20.01 -1.14 -9.97
N GLU A 353 -21.09 -1.92 -10.10
CA GLU A 353 -22.07 -1.79 -11.19
C GLU A 353 -23.06 -0.63 -11.01
N SER A 354 -23.14 -0.06 -9.80
CA SER A 354 -24.05 1.03 -9.49
C SER A 354 -23.73 2.29 -10.31
N MET A 355 -24.74 2.82 -11.00
CA MET A 355 -24.62 4.08 -11.78
C MET A 355 -24.27 5.30 -10.91
N THR A 356 -24.51 5.24 -9.60
CA THR A 356 -24.17 6.29 -8.64
C THR A 356 -23.07 5.84 -7.69
N SER A 357 -22.21 4.93 -8.14
CA SER A 357 -21.11 4.41 -7.32
C SER A 357 -20.19 5.54 -6.88
N ASP A 358 -19.89 5.57 -5.58
CA ASP A 358 -18.93 6.50 -4.97
C ASP A 358 -17.61 5.81 -4.59
N VAL A 359 -17.45 4.55 -4.98
CA VAL A 359 -16.25 3.75 -4.70
C VAL A 359 -15.36 3.62 -5.93
N GLN A 360 -14.08 3.41 -5.68
CA GLN A 360 -13.09 3.12 -6.72
C GLN A 360 -12.66 1.64 -6.65
N GLU A 361 -12.54 1.00 -7.81
CA GLU A 361 -12.08 -0.38 -7.90
C GLU A 361 -10.57 -0.46 -7.70
N VAL A 362 -10.10 -1.43 -6.90
CA VAL A 362 -8.69 -1.77 -6.77
C VAL A 362 -8.54 -3.28 -6.93
N ASN A 363 -7.78 -3.70 -7.93
CA ASN A 363 -7.59 -5.11 -8.26
C ASN A 363 -6.35 -5.68 -7.57
N LEU A 364 -6.51 -6.74 -6.78
CA LEU A 364 -5.40 -7.46 -6.15
C LEU A 364 -5.59 -8.97 -6.23
N PRO A 365 -4.50 -9.76 -6.18
CA PRO A 365 -4.60 -11.20 -6.01
C PRO A 365 -5.28 -11.57 -4.67
N PRO A 366 -6.08 -12.64 -4.59
CA PRO A 366 -6.76 -13.03 -3.36
C PRO A 366 -5.84 -13.16 -2.12
N PRO A 367 -4.62 -13.73 -2.21
CA PRO A 367 -3.70 -13.77 -1.07
C PRO A 367 -3.32 -12.38 -0.54
N ALA A 368 -3.22 -11.38 -1.42
CA ALA A 368 -2.91 -10.00 -1.04
C ALA A 368 -4.09 -9.32 -0.33
N ILE A 369 -5.32 -9.60 -0.76
CA ILE A 369 -6.54 -9.12 -0.09
C ILE A 369 -6.65 -9.70 1.32
N ALA A 370 -6.41 -11.01 1.45
CA ALA A 370 -6.38 -11.68 2.75
C ALA A 370 -5.30 -11.09 3.67
N ALA A 371 -4.09 -10.84 3.15
CA ALA A 371 -3.01 -10.22 3.91
C ALA A 371 -3.36 -8.79 4.35
N ALA A 372 -4.04 -8.02 3.50
CA ALA A 372 -4.54 -6.69 3.85
C ALA A 372 -5.60 -6.76 4.96
N ALA A 373 -6.56 -7.68 4.87
CA ALA A 373 -7.58 -7.88 5.90
C ALA A 373 -6.97 -8.27 7.26
N GLU A 374 -6.01 -9.19 7.25
CA GLU A 374 -5.28 -9.59 8.46
C GLU A 374 -4.47 -8.43 9.05
N GLY A 375 -3.73 -7.69 8.22
CA GLY A 375 -2.98 -6.50 8.64
C GLY A 375 -3.88 -5.43 9.26
N LEU A 376 -5.04 -5.18 8.65
CA LEU A 376 -6.06 -4.27 9.19
C LEU A 376 -6.56 -4.75 10.56
N ARG A 377 -6.97 -6.02 10.69
CA ARG A 377 -7.39 -6.60 11.99
C ARG A 377 -6.30 -6.51 13.07
N ALA A 378 -5.05 -6.80 12.72
CA ALA A 378 -3.93 -6.69 13.64
C ALA A 378 -3.70 -5.24 14.08
N SER A 379 -3.77 -4.29 13.15
CA SER A 379 -3.59 -2.87 13.43
C SER A 379 -4.71 -2.27 14.29
N SER A 380 -5.96 -2.75 14.16
CA SER A 380 -7.06 -2.37 15.05
C SER A 380 -6.75 -2.68 16.51
N GLY A 381 -5.99 -3.74 16.78
CA GLY A 381 -5.53 -4.11 18.12
C GLY A 381 -4.59 -3.07 18.75
N LEU A 382 -3.88 -2.28 17.93
CA LEU A 382 -2.99 -1.20 18.38
C LEU A 382 -3.77 0.04 18.85
N LEU A 383 -4.98 0.23 18.32
CA LEU A 383 -5.82 1.37 18.65
C LEU A 383 -6.44 1.23 20.04
N PRO A 384 -6.74 2.35 20.73
CA PRO A 384 -7.51 2.34 21.97
C PRO A 384 -8.85 1.60 21.79
N PRO A 385 -9.34 0.84 22.78
CA PRO A 385 -10.55 0.02 22.62
C PRO A 385 -11.77 0.78 22.09
N GLY A 386 -11.97 2.03 22.51
CA GLY A 386 -13.08 2.88 22.05
C GLY A 386 -12.94 3.42 20.62
N GLU A 387 -11.79 3.24 19.98
CA GLU A 387 -11.50 3.73 18.63
C GLU A 387 -11.37 2.58 17.61
N ARG A 388 -11.62 1.32 18.00
CA ARG A 388 -11.46 0.15 17.12
C ARG A 388 -12.60 -0.04 16.12
N ALA A 389 -13.75 0.58 16.39
CA ALA A 389 -14.94 0.47 15.55
C ALA A 389 -15.73 1.78 15.55
N LEU A 390 -16.41 2.05 14.44
CA LEU A 390 -17.34 3.15 14.27
C LEU A 390 -18.62 2.60 13.60
N LYS A 391 -19.67 2.39 14.40
CA LYS A 391 -20.90 1.71 13.95
C LYS A 391 -20.59 0.32 13.38
N GLU A 392 -20.92 0.05 12.11
CA GLU A 392 -20.66 -1.19 11.39
C GLU A 392 -19.23 -1.33 10.85
N TRP A 393 -18.40 -0.29 11.00
CA TRP A 393 -17.05 -0.25 10.45
C TRP A 393 -16.00 -0.59 11.50
N ASN A 394 -15.00 -1.37 11.11
CA ASN A 394 -13.78 -1.51 11.88
C ASN A 394 -12.81 -0.38 11.51
N VAL A 395 -11.94 0.03 12.43
CA VAL A 395 -10.90 1.03 12.20
C VAL A 395 -9.55 0.34 12.17
N GLY A 396 -8.77 0.56 11.11
CA GLY A 396 -7.45 -0.04 10.93
C GLY A 396 -6.44 0.94 10.33
N LEU A 397 -5.18 0.50 10.33
CA LEU A 397 -4.04 1.19 9.76
C LEU A 397 -3.41 0.33 8.66
N LEU A 398 -3.13 0.93 7.51
CA LEU A 398 -2.23 0.36 6.51
C LEU A 398 -0.92 1.13 6.54
N ASP A 399 0.16 0.44 6.92
CA ASP A 399 1.49 1.03 6.92
C ASP A 399 1.91 1.41 5.49
N LYS A 400 2.52 2.59 5.36
CA LYS A 400 3.06 3.07 4.10
C LYS A 400 4.46 2.54 3.87
N TRP A 401 4.86 2.55 2.61
CA TRP A 401 6.22 2.25 2.22
C TRP A 401 7.19 3.27 2.81
N GLU A 402 8.31 2.79 3.33
CA GLU A 402 9.43 3.62 3.74
C GLU A 402 10.68 3.00 3.12
N ALA A 403 11.50 3.78 2.41
CA ALA A 403 12.80 3.31 1.93
C ALA A 403 13.76 3.27 3.13
N GLY A 404 14.19 2.08 3.53
CA GLY A 404 15.08 1.91 4.69
C GLY A 404 15.85 0.59 4.62
N ASP A 405 17.02 0.58 5.24
CA ASP A 405 17.93 -0.57 5.32
C ASP A 405 17.15 -1.79 5.83
N GLY A 406 17.11 -2.87 5.05
CA GLY A 406 16.25 -4.05 5.28
C GLY A 406 16.51 -4.85 6.57
N ARG A 407 17.16 -4.27 7.58
CA ARG A 407 17.49 -4.87 8.87
C ARG A 407 16.38 -4.75 9.93
N GLU A 408 15.31 -3.99 9.67
CA GLU A 408 14.38 -3.56 10.72
C GLU A 408 12.95 -4.11 10.66
N ARG A 409 12.63 -5.02 9.74
CA ARG A 409 11.26 -5.53 9.55
C ARG A 409 11.16 -7.03 9.83
N VAL A 410 10.78 -7.38 11.06
CA VAL A 410 10.29 -8.72 11.46
C VAL A 410 8.89 -8.55 12.03
#